data_AF-A0A930YLF2-F1
#
_entry.id   AF-A0A930YLF2-F1
#
_cell.length_a   1.000
_cell.length_b   1.000
_cell.length_c   1.000
_cell.angle_alpha   90.00
_cell.angle_beta   90.00
_cell.angle_gamma   90.00
#
_symmetry.space_group_name_H-M   'P 1'
#
loop_
_entity.id
_entity.type
_entity.pdbx_description
1 polymer ?
#
loop_
_entity_poly.entity_id
_entity_poly.type
_entity_poly.pdbx_seq_one_letter_code
_entity_poly.pdbx_strand_id
1 'polypeptide(L)'
;MDVNTLYHRTVEFFADRVNTVRGDQWADPTPCTEWTVRDLVNHVTYENLWTVPLMEGAAIEAVGDRFDGDVLGTDPIGSALAAAREAIKAVTTQLPLGGSVQLSFGETPKEEYAMQLAADNLVHGWDVAVAIGADTRMDPHLVHAITRWFDNQEEAYRDAGAVSTRRELTGDAQHDLLARFGRDAGWGPHHRTLVRFNSAFRDGDLGAALALVTDDFVVETTSPAPDGQRIEGRDAVRTAFTEVMRTPGMIFTEEESFVSGDRAVVRWRYAWAGSDPGHVRGVDVIRFRDDLVCEKLSYVKG
;
A
#
# COMPACT_ATOMS: atom_id res chain seq x y z
N MET A 1 18.51 13.75 17.42
CA MET A 1 19.25 12.60 16.84
C MET A 1 19.95 13.13 15.61
N ASP A 2 21.21 12.76 15.37
CA ASP A 2 21.89 13.13 14.14
C ASP A 2 21.33 12.32 12.94
N VAL A 3 21.50 12.85 11.73
CA VAL A 3 20.90 12.28 10.51
C VAL A 3 21.47 10.91 10.16
N ASN A 4 22.74 10.64 10.45
CA ASN A 4 23.34 9.34 10.19
C ASN A 4 22.71 8.25 11.07
N THR A 5 22.61 8.52 12.39
CA THR A 5 21.93 7.62 13.32
C THR A 5 20.46 7.44 12.96
N LEU A 6 19.76 8.52 12.57
CA LEU A 6 18.36 8.45 12.16
C LEU A 6 18.19 7.52 10.95
N TYR A 7 18.93 7.80 9.87
CA TYR A 7 18.90 7.02 8.63
C TYR A 7 19.20 5.54 8.88
N HIS A 8 20.27 5.25 9.65
CA HIS A 8 20.64 3.88 9.96
C HIS A 8 19.49 3.12 10.65
N ARG A 9 18.89 3.73 11.67
CA ARG A 9 17.83 3.09 12.47
C ARG A 9 16.53 2.90 11.68
N THR A 10 16.21 3.78 10.74
CA THR A 10 15.03 3.61 9.87
C THR A 10 15.26 2.50 8.84
N VAL A 11 16.46 2.39 8.27
CA VAL A 11 16.81 1.29 7.35
C VAL A 11 16.82 -0.05 8.08
N GLU A 12 17.37 -0.12 9.30
CA GLU A 12 17.29 -1.32 10.15
C GLU A 12 15.84 -1.70 10.45
N PHE A 13 14.99 -0.72 10.78
CA PHE A 13 13.57 -0.95 11.02
C PHE A 13 12.87 -1.61 9.83
N PHE A 14 13.07 -1.10 8.61
CA PHE A 14 12.55 -1.70 7.39
C PHE A 14 13.13 -3.11 7.17
N ALA A 15 14.45 -3.24 7.19
CA ALA A 15 15.17 -4.49 6.94
C ALA A 15 14.73 -5.62 7.88
N ASP A 16 14.55 -5.32 9.16
CA ASP A 16 14.04 -6.26 10.15
C ASP A 16 12.64 -6.77 9.81
N ARG A 17 11.75 -5.92 9.26
CA ARG A 17 10.41 -6.37 8.86
C ARG A 17 10.46 -7.25 7.62
N VAL A 18 11.28 -6.88 6.63
CA VAL A 18 11.52 -7.72 5.44
C VAL A 18 12.02 -9.11 5.84
N ASN A 19 12.92 -9.19 6.81
CA ASN A 19 13.46 -10.46 7.32
C ASN A 19 12.40 -11.38 7.97
N THR A 20 11.20 -10.87 8.27
CA THR A 20 10.09 -11.64 8.84
C THR A 20 9.00 -12.02 7.84
N VAL A 21 9.11 -11.58 6.58
CA VAL A 21 8.13 -11.88 5.52
C VAL A 21 8.17 -13.38 5.20
N ARG A 22 7.03 -14.06 5.33
CA ARG A 22 6.91 -15.47 4.94
C ARG A 22 6.64 -15.61 3.44
N GLY A 23 6.97 -16.79 2.91
CA GLY A 23 6.83 -17.07 1.47
C GLY A 23 5.42 -16.86 0.91
N ASP A 24 4.38 -17.09 1.72
CA ASP A 24 2.97 -16.92 1.37
C ASP A 24 2.48 -15.45 1.40
N GLN A 25 3.30 -14.51 1.89
CA GLN A 25 2.90 -13.12 2.13
C GLN A 25 3.39 -12.13 1.08
N TRP A 26 4.27 -12.54 0.17
CA TRP A 26 4.82 -11.62 -0.85
C TRP A 26 3.76 -11.01 -1.77
N ALA A 27 2.65 -11.71 -1.98
CA ALA A 27 1.52 -11.24 -2.77
C ALA A 27 0.41 -10.58 -1.93
N ASP A 28 0.60 -10.44 -0.61
CA ASP A 28 -0.38 -9.75 0.23
C ASP A 28 -0.43 -8.25 -0.13
N PRO A 29 -1.62 -7.62 -0.06
CA PRO A 29 -1.76 -6.20 -0.32
C PRO A 29 -1.14 -5.36 0.80
N THR A 30 -0.79 -4.12 0.47
CA THR A 30 -0.22 -3.15 1.42
C THR A 30 -1.12 -1.91 1.55
N PRO A 31 -0.86 -1.02 2.52
CA PRO A 31 -1.49 0.31 2.56
C PRO A 31 -1.22 1.17 1.32
N CYS A 32 -0.14 0.89 0.57
CA CYS A 32 0.07 1.40 -0.78
C CYS A 32 -0.80 0.57 -1.74
N THR A 33 -2.00 1.06 -2.05
CA THR A 33 -3.10 0.26 -2.63
C THR A 33 -2.82 -0.45 -3.95
N GLU A 34 -1.77 -0.05 -4.68
CA GLU A 34 -1.37 -0.67 -5.95
C GLU A 34 -0.21 -1.67 -5.79
N TRP A 35 0.35 -1.79 -4.59
CA TRP A 35 1.56 -2.57 -4.33
C TRP A 35 1.28 -3.77 -3.45
N THR A 36 1.75 -4.92 -3.90
CA THR A 36 1.95 -6.09 -3.03
C THR A 36 3.14 -5.87 -2.09
N VAL A 37 3.31 -6.74 -1.09
CA VAL A 37 4.53 -6.74 -0.26
C VAL A 37 5.79 -6.84 -1.13
N ARG A 38 5.79 -7.64 -2.20
CA ARG A 38 6.93 -7.74 -3.13
C ARG A 38 7.21 -6.42 -3.83
N ASP A 39 6.18 -5.75 -4.34
CA ASP A 39 6.35 -4.47 -5.06
C ASP A 39 6.90 -3.39 -4.13
N LEU A 40 6.36 -3.31 -2.90
CA LEU A 40 6.82 -2.35 -1.90
C LEU A 40 8.26 -2.63 -1.44
N VAL A 41 8.62 -3.90 -1.20
CA VAL A 41 10.00 -4.25 -0.84
C VAL A 41 10.96 -4.03 -2.01
N ASN A 42 10.51 -4.27 -3.25
CA ASN A 42 11.30 -4.00 -4.44
C ASN A 42 11.57 -2.50 -4.58
N HIS A 43 10.57 -1.64 -4.34
CA HIS A 43 10.71 -0.19 -4.35
C HIS A 43 11.76 0.29 -3.34
N VAL A 44 11.66 -0.08 -2.07
CA VAL A 44 12.64 0.37 -1.06
C VAL A 44 14.03 -0.23 -1.31
N THR A 45 14.11 -1.45 -1.87
CA THR A 45 15.39 -2.06 -2.28
C THR A 45 16.03 -1.28 -3.42
N TYR A 46 15.23 -0.87 -4.41
CA TYR A 46 15.65 -0.01 -5.51
C TYR A 46 16.22 1.31 -4.98
N GLU A 47 15.51 2.01 -4.08
CA GLU A 47 16.00 3.27 -3.48
C GLU A 47 17.31 3.08 -2.70
N ASN A 48 17.46 1.98 -1.97
CA ASN A 48 18.71 1.64 -1.28
C ASN A 48 19.86 1.37 -2.26
N LEU A 49 19.60 0.73 -3.41
CA LEU A 49 20.61 0.52 -4.45
C LEU A 49 21.03 1.83 -5.12
N TRP A 50 20.09 2.76 -5.33
CA TRP A 50 20.35 4.11 -5.86
C TRP A 50 21.12 4.99 -4.90
N THR A 51 20.92 4.82 -3.60
CA THR A 51 21.60 5.60 -2.56
C THR A 51 23.12 5.53 -2.68
N VAL A 52 23.67 4.37 -3.03
CA VAL A 52 25.13 4.17 -3.11
C VAL A 52 25.78 5.08 -4.16
N PRO A 53 25.49 4.97 -5.48
CA PRO A 53 26.11 5.81 -6.48
C PRO A 53 25.78 7.30 -6.32
N LEU A 54 24.56 7.65 -5.87
CA LEU A 54 24.18 9.05 -5.66
C LEU A 54 25.00 9.69 -4.54
N MET A 55 25.16 9.00 -3.41
CA MET A 55 25.98 9.51 -2.29
C MET A 55 27.46 9.61 -2.65
N GLU A 56 27.94 8.77 -3.58
CA GLU A 56 29.30 8.83 -4.14
C GLU A 56 29.48 9.92 -5.20
N GLY A 57 28.39 10.61 -5.58
CA GLY A 57 28.43 11.76 -6.51
C GLY A 57 28.26 11.40 -7.98
N ALA A 58 27.73 10.20 -8.30
CA ALA A 58 27.34 9.87 -9.66
C ALA A 58 26.19 10.78 -10.12
N ALA A 59 26.23 11.19 -11.39
CA ALA A 59 25.11 11.86 -12.03
C ALA A 59 23.97 10.85 -12.30
N ILE A 60 22.72 11.31 -12.27
CA ILE A 60 21.54 10.45 -12.48
C ILE A 60 21.59 9.75 -13.85
N GLU A 61 22.10 10.41 -14.88
CA GLU A 61 22.28 9.87 -16.22
C GLU A 61 23.31 8.74 -16.28
N ALA A 62 24.29 8.75 -15.37
CA ALA A 62 25.31 7.72 -15.29
C ALA A 62 24.81 6.46 -14.58
N VAL A 63 23.83 6.59 -13.70
CA VAL A 63 23.16 5.44 -13.07
C VAL A 63 22.11 4.85 -14.02
N GLY A 64 21.37 5.70 -14.74
CA GLY A 64 20.48 5.30 -15.82
C GLY A 64 19.38 4.34 -15.37
N ASP A 65 19.12 3.30 -16.18
CA ASP A 65 18.11 2.25 -15.97
C ASP A 65 18.68 1.01 -15.26
N ARG A 66 19.87 1.11 -14.65
CA ARG A 66 20.62 -0.02 -14.08
C ARG A 66 19.81 -0.87 -13.09
N PHE A 67 18.88 -0.25 -12.38
CA PHE A 67 18.09 -0.90 -11.34
C PHE A 67 16.61 -1.06 -11.72
N ASP A 68 16.24 -0.78 -12.97
CA ASP A 68 14.85 -0.88 -13.40
C ASP A 68 14.33 -2.32 -13.31
N GLY A 69 13.08 -2.47 -12.87
CA GLY A 69 12.40 -3.76 -12.74
C GLY A 69 12.59 -4.44 -11.39
N ASP A 70 12.63 -5.77 -11.41
CA ASP A 70 12.73 -6.61 -10.21
C ASP A 70 14.19 -6.79 -9.77
N VAL A 71 14.57 -6.07 -8.72
CA VAL A 71 15.91 -6.14 -8.10
C VAL A 71 15.98 -7.16 -6.96
N LEU A 72 14.86 -7.78 -6.60
CA LEU A 72 14.79 -8.78 -5.54
C LEU A 72 15.22 -10.17 -6.04
N GLY A 73 14.80 -10.52 -7.26
CA GLY A 73 15.12 -11.81 -7.88
C GLY A 73 14.58 -13.00 -7.07
N THR A 74 15.38 -14.08 -7.00
CA THR A 74 14.98 -15.35 -6.36
C THR A 74 15.21 -15.38 -4.85
N ASP A 75 16.00 -14.46 -4.31
CA ASP A 75 16.25 -14.31 -2.86
C ASP A 75 15.85 -12.90 -2.43
N PRO A 76 14.54 -12.62 -2.32
CA PRO A 76 14.05 -11.27 -2.06
C PRO A 76 14.54 -10.71 -0.73
N ILE A 77 14.65 -11.54 0.31
CA ILE A 77 15.15 -11.12 1.62
C ILE A 77 16.65 -10.81 1.52
N GLY A 78 17.45 -11.71 0.96
CA GLY A 78 18.90 -11.51 0.83
C GLY A 78 19.25 -10.27 0.02
N SER A 79 18.56 -10.05 -1.11
CA SER A 79 18.73 -8.86 -1.96
C SER A 79 18.40 -7.56 -1.23
N ALA A 80 17.25 -7.49 -0.55
CA ALA A 80 16.84 -6.31 0.21
C ALA A 80 17.82 -5.99 1.36
N LEU A 81 18.23 -7.02 2.12
CA LEU A 81 19.18 -6.84 3.23
C LEU A 81 20.58 -6.45 2.74
N ALA A 82 21.01 -6.93 1.56
CA ALA A 82 22.28 -6.53 0.96
C ALA A 82 22.27 -5.07 0.53
N ALA A 83 21.21 -4.63 -0.16
CA ALA A 83 21.04 -3.23 -0.56
C ALA A 83 21.02 -2.30 0.66
N ALA A 84 20.25 -2.65 1.69
CA ALA A 84 20.19 -1.90 2.95
C ALA A 84 21.58 -1.71 3.59
N ARG A 85 22.39 -2.77 3.67
CA ARG A 85 23.75 -2.69 4.24
C ARG A 85 24.67 -1.78 3.44
N GLU A 86 24.66 -1.88 2.12
CA GLU A 86 25.51 -1.02 1.28
C GLU A 86 25.05 0.44 1.32
N ALA A 87 23.73 0.69 1.38
CA ALA A 87 23.18 2.04 1.53
C ALA A 87 23.59 2.66 2.88
N ILE A 88 23.47 1.93 3.99
CA ILE A 88 23.97 2.34 5.32
C ILE A 88 25.44 2.71 5.27
N LYS A 89 26.28 1.86 4.66
CA LYS A 89 27.72 2.09 4.54
C LYS A 89 28.02 3.34 3.71
N ALA A 90 27.34 3.53 2.59
CA ALA A 90 27.49 4.69 1.72
C ALA A 90 27.13 5.98 2.45
N VAL A 91 25.94 6.04 3.08
CA VAL A 91 25.51 7.21 3.86
C VAL A 91 26.46 7.48 5.02
N THR A 92 26.83 6.46 5.78
CA THR A 92 27.76 6.60 6.92
C THR A 92 29.08 7.23 6.52
N THR A 93 29.60 6.86 5.34
CA THR A 93 30.88 7.33 4.84
C THR A 93 30.78 8.72 4.20
N GLN A 94 29.72 8.96 3.43
CA GLN A 94 29.60 10.13 2.57
C GLN A 94 28.93 11.33 3.24
N LEU A 95 28.01 11.10 4.19
CA LEU A 95 27.25 12.16 4.85
C LEU A 95 28.15 13.13 5.64
N PRO A 96 29.15 12.68 6.42
CA PRO A 96 30.04 13.59 7.17
C PRO A 96 30.93 14.46 6.28
N LEU A 97 31.13 14.09 5.00
CA LEU A 97 31.91 14.85 4.04
C LEU A 97 31.11 16.06 3.50
N GLY A 98 29.79 16.08 3.69
CA GLY A 98 28.91 17.09 3.13
C GLY A 98 28.79 17.03 1.60
N GLY A 99 28.25 18.10 1.03
CA GLY A 99 27.98 18.22 -0.40
C GLY A 99 26.56 17.81 -0.80
N SER A 100 26.38 17.57 -2.09
CA SER A 100 25.07 17.38 -2.72
C SER A 100 25.00 16.06 -3.49
N VAL A 101 23.78 15.60 -3.75
CA VAL A 101 23.43 14.57 -4.73
C VAL A 101 22.65 15.20 -5.89
N GLN A 102 22.65 14.55 -7.06
CA GLN A 102 21.88 15.00 -8.23
C GLN A 102 20.65 14.10 -8.40
N LEU A 103 19.47 14.64 -8.08
CA LEU A 103 18.19 13.95 -8.24
C LEU A 103 17.47 14.43 -9.50
N SER A 104 16.43 13.70 -9.92
CA SER A 104 15.65 14.05 -11.13
C SER A 104 14.99 15.43 -11.04
N PHE A 105 14.76 15.92 -9.82
CA PHE A 105 14.18 17.24 -9.53
C PHE A 105 15.23 18.28 -9.10
N GLY A 106 16.53 17.96 -9.19
CA GLY A 106 17.63 18.90 -9.02
C GLY A 106 18.66 18.52 -7.96
N GLU A 107 19.64 19.41 -7.79
CA GLU A 107 20.70 19.27 -6.80
C GLU A 107 20.14 19.38 -5.38
N THR A 108 20.40 18.37 -4.55
CA THR A 108 19.87 18.24 -3.19
C THR A 108 21.00 17.99 -2.20
N PRO A 109 21.06 18.66 -1.04
CA PRO A 109 22.06 18.37 -0.01
C PRO A 109 22.01 16.90 0.44
N LYS A 110 23.18 16.27 0.67
CA LYS A 110 23.24 14.88 1.15
C LYS A 110 22.46 14.64 2.45
N GLU A 111 22.44 15.64 3.33
CA GLU A 111 21.66 15.61 4.57
C GLU A 111 20.17 15.54 4.32
N GLU A 112 19.66 16.35 3.40
CA GLU A 112 18.25 16.32 3.01
C GLU A 112 17.89 15.00 2.32
N TYR A 113 18.74 14.51 1.40
CA TYR A 113 18.51 13.22 0.75
C TYR A 113 18.46 12.05 1.76
N ALA A 114 19.37 12.04 2.75
CA ALA A 114 19.34 11.04 3.82
C ALA A 114 18.06 11.13 4.68
N MET A 115 17.52 12.34 4.91
CA MET A 115 16.23 12.52 5.61
C MET A 115 15.06 11.97 4.80
N GLN A 116 15.03 12.20 3.48
CA GLN A 116 14.00 11.67 2.58
C GLN A 116 13.96 10.13 2.63
N LEU A 117 15.12 9.49 2.48
CA LEU A 117 15.25 8.04 2.54
C LEU A 117 14.95 7.47 3.93
N ALA A 118 15.26 8.21 4.99
CA ALA A 118 14.93 7.81 6.35
C ALA A 118 13.41 7.79 6.57
N ALA A 119 12.69 8.80 6.06
CA ALA A 119 11.24 8.84 6.10
C ALA A 119 10.62 7.69 5.29
N ASP A 120 11.15 7.45 4.09
CA ASP A 120 10.74 6.36 3.20
C ASP A 120 10.84 4.99 3.90
N ASN A 121 12.03 4.66 4.44
CA ASN A 121 12.25 3.41 5.15
C ASN A 121 11.36 3.29 6.41
N LEU A 122 11.14 4.37 7.16
CA LEU A 122 10.31 4.30 8.36
C LEU A 122 8.84 4.01 8.02
N VAL A 123 8.27 4.75 7.07
CA VAL A 123 6.86 4.61 6.69
C VAL A 123 6.64 3.27 5.98
N HIS A 124 7.48 2.90 5.03
CA HIS A 124 7.37 1.62 4.34
C HIS A 124 7.71 0.42 5.21
N GLY A 125 8.56 0.58 6.23
CA GLY A 125 8.76 -0.45 7.25
C GLY A 125 7.47 -0.75 8.02
N TRP A 126 6.65 0.27 8.29
CA TRP A 126 5.33 0.08 8.88
C TRP A 126 4.33 -0.51 7.89
N ASP A 127 4.37 -0.09 6.62
CA ASP A 127 3.53 -0.66 5.56
C ASP A 127 3.79 -2.18 5.42
N VAL A 128 5.05 -2.63 5.46
CA VAL A 128 5.40 -4.07 5.50
C VAL A 128 4.85 -4.72 6.76
N ALA A 129 5.12 -4.13 7.94
CA ALA A 129 4.72 -4.71 9.22
C ALA A 129 3.22 -4.97 9.28
N VAL A 130 2.41 -3.98 8.87
CA VAL A 130 0.96 -4.10 8.92
C VAL A 130 0.45 -5.09 7.85
N ALA A 131 1.03 -5.08 6.65
CA ALA A 131 0.69 -5.99 5.55
C ALA A 131 0.95 -7.46 5.88
N ILE A 132 1.92 -7.77 6.75
CA ILE A 132 2.23 -9.14 7.18
C ILE A 132 1.69 -9.52 8.57
N GLY A 133 1.05 -8.57 9.28
CA GLY A 133 0.54 -8.77 10.64
C GLY A 133 1.63 -8.84 11.72
N ALA A 134 2.76 -8.18 11.51
CA ALA A 134 3.86 -8.06 12.48
C ALA A 134 3.68 -6.86 13.43
N ASP A 135 4.62 -6.68 14.36
CA ASP A 135 4.65 -5.52 15.27
C ASP A 135 4.88 -4.22 14.48
N THR A 136 3.91 -3.31 14.59
CA THR A 136 3.87 -2.02 13.88
C THR A 136 4.42 -0.86 14.70
N ARG A 137 4.92 -1.09 15.92
CA ARG A 137 5.46 -0.01 16.77
C ARG A 137 6.72 0.59 16.16
N MET A 138 6.70 1.88 15.91
CA MET A 138 7.87 2.68 15.56
C MET A 138 8.54 3.22 16.83
N ASP A 139 9.84 3.46 16.77
CA ASP A 139 10.53 4.17 17.85
C ASP A 139 10.07 5.63 17.92
N PRO A 140 9.59 6.13 19.08
CA PRO A 140 9.07 7.50 19.22
C PRO A 140 10.06 8.61 18.85
N HIS A 141 11.38 8.38 18.99
CA HIS A 141 12.40 9.33 18.58
C HIS A 141 12.55 9.41 17.06
N LEU A 142 12.39 8.29 16.34
CA LEU A 142 12.36 8.28 14.87
C LEU A 142 11.10 9.00 14.37
N VAL A 143 9.94 8.67 14.96
CA VAL A 143 8.66 9.34 14.68
C VAL A 143 8.82 10.84 14.86
N HIS A 144 9.29 11.30 16.02
CA HIS A 144 9.48 12.72 16.30
C HIS A 144 10.42 13.40 15.29
N ALA A 145 11.56 12.79 14.97
CA ALA A 145 12.52 13.37 14.04
C ALA A 145 11.94 13.53 12.63
N ILE A 146 11.28 12.48 12.10
CA ILE A 146 10.65 12.52 10.78
C ILE A 146 9.46 13.48 10.77
N THR A 147 8.64 13.52 11.83
CA THR A 147 7.54 14.50 11.94
C THR A 147 8.04 15.93 11.78
N ARG A 148 9.12 16.31 12.50
CA ARG A 148 9.66 17.68 12.46
C ARG A 148 10.25 18.05 11.11
N TRP A 149 10.88 17.10 10.42
CA TRP A 149 11.35 17.33 9.06
C TRP A 149 10.17 17.48 8.10
N PHE A 150 9.19 16.57 8.20
CA PHE A 150 8.04 16.54 7.32
C PHE A 150 7.12 17.77 7.49
N ASP A 151 7.14 18.46 8.64
CA ASP A 151 6.46 19.76 8.83
C ASP A 151 6.76 20.77 7.72
N ASN A 152 7.97 20.74 7.14
CA ASN A 152 8.37 21.65 6.07
C ASN A 152 8.26 21.04 4.67
N GLN A 153 8.05 19.72 4.56
CA GLN A 153 8.08 18.99 3.29
C GLN A 153 6.71 18.49 2.83
N GLU A 154 5.75 18.42 3.74
CA GLU A 154 4.48 17.75 3.50
C GLU A 154 3.69 18.30 2.30
N GLU A 155 3.67 19.62 2.11
CA GLU A 155 3.00 20.23 0.95
C GLU A 155 3.68 19.83 -0.36
N ALA A 156 5.01 19.95 -0.43
CA ALA A 156 5.79 19.57 -1.61
C ALA A 156 5.64 18.07 -1.95
N TYR A 157 5.65 17.19 -0.95
CA TYR A 157 5.43 15.75 -1.15
C TYR A 157 4.03 15.44 -1.67
N ARG A 158 3.03 16.20 -1.22
CA ARG A 158 1.65 16.01 -1.65
C ARG A 158 1.43 16.54 -3.06
N ASP A 159 1.98 17.70 -3.39
CA ASP A 159 1.89 18.30 -4.73
C ASP A 159 2.62 17.45 -5.77
N ALA A 160 3.72 16.79 -5.38
CA ALA A 160 4.43 15.81 -6.21
C ALA A 160 3.67 14.48 -6.37
N GLY A 161 2.58 14.25 -5.63
CA GLY A 161 1.85 12.99 -5.62
C GLY A 161 2.57 11.83 -4.91
N ALA A 162 3.66 12.11 -4.19
CA ALA A 162 4.44 11.10 -3.45
C ALA A 162 3.71 10.60 -2.19
N VAL A 163 2.77 11.39 -1.66
CA VAL A 163 1.88 10.98 -0.56
C VAL A 163 0.43 11.25 -0.92
N SER A 164 -0.47 10.39 -0.45
CA SER A 164 -1.90 10.55 -0.67
C SER A 164 -2.50 11.64 0.22
N THR A 165 -3.81 11.87 0.10
CA THR A 165 -4.52 12.87 0.89
C THR A 165 -4.31 12.64 2.39
N ARG A 166 -4.03 13.73 3.11
CA ARG A 166 -3.89 13.71 4.57
C ARG A 166 -5.14 13.11 5.22
N ARG A 167 -4.95 12.17 6.14
CA ARG A 167 -6.03 11.59 6.94
C ARG A 167 -6.28 12.36 8.25
N GLU A 168 -7.33 11.99 8.95
CA GLU A 168 -7.68 12.59 10.23
C GLU A 168 -6.57 12.37 11.27
N LEU A 169 -6.21 13.44 11.99
CA LEU A 169 -5.23 13.39 13.08
C LEU A 169 -5.96 12.99 14.36
N THR A 170 -5.32 12.10 15.12
CA THR A 170 -5.88 11.48 16.33
C THR A 170 -5.22 11.99 17.61
N GLY A 171 -4.06 12.65 17.49
CA GLY A 171 -3.24 13.10 18.61
C GLY A 171 -2.22 12.07 19.10
N ASP A 172 -2.26 10.84 18.57
CA ASP A 172 -1.17 9.89 18.73
C ASP A 172 -0.04 10.20 17.73
N ALA A 173 1.20 10.30 18.20
CA ALA A 173 2.31 10.78 17.38
C ALA A 173 2.62 9.89 16.17
N GLN A 174 2.52 8.56 16.31
CA GLN A 174 2.77 7.63 15.21
C GLN A 174 1.61 7.68 14.22
N HIS A 175 0.36 7.63 14.72
CA HIS A 175 -0.82 7.71 13.87
C HIS A 175 -0.88 9.02 13.10
N ASP A 176 -0.54 10.14 13.73
CA ASP A 176 -0.54 11.45 13.10
C ASP A 176 0.56 11.54 12.03
N LEU A 177 1.76 10.97 12.27
CA LEU A 177 2.78 10.85 11.24
C LEU A 177 2.27 10.05 10.04
N LEU A 178 1.71 8.86 10.27
CA LEU A 178 1.14 8.01 9.22
C LEU A 178 0.03 8.74 8.44
N ALA A 179 -0.89 9.42 9.15
CA ALA A 179 -1.98 10.18 8.56
C ALA A 179 -1.48 11.33 7.66
N ARG A 180 -0.37 11.98 8.02
CA ARG A 180 0.29 13.01 7.18
C ARG A 180 0.89 12.43 5.91
N PHE A 181 1.42 11.21 5.97
CA PHE A 181 1.80 10.41 4.81
C PHE A 181 0.59 9.78 4.09
N GLY A 182 -0.64 9.99 4.56
CA GLY A 182 -1.87 9.49 3.94
C GLY A 182 -2.20 8.02 4.24
N ARG A 183 -1.50 7.42 5.20
CA ARG A 183 -1.73 6.05 5.67
C ARG A 183 -2.86 6.01 6.69
N ASP A 184 -3.69 4.98 6.60
CA ASP A 184 -4.71 4.68 7.61
C ASP A 184 -4.04 3.89 8.74
N ALA A 185 -3.84 4.51 9.91
CA ALA A 185 -3.22 3.84 11.04
C ALA A 185 -4.04 2.65 11.57
N GLY A 186 -5.33 2.57 11.22
CA GLY A 186 -6.21 1.44 11.49
C GLY A 186 -6.13 0.32 10.45
N TRP A 187 -5.24 0.41 9.46
CA TRP A 187 -5.07 -0.64 8.45
C TRP A 187 -4.81 -1.99 9.12
N GLY A 188 -5.53 -3.01 8.69
CA GLY A 188 -5.46 -4.31 9.33
C GLY A 188 -6.05 -5.45 8.48
N PRO A 189 -6.40 -6.58 9.11
CA PRO A 189 -6.92 -7.74 8.41
C PRO A 189 -8.13 -7.45 7.52
N HIS A 190 -9.07 -6.61 7.96
CA HIS A 190 -10.24 -6.23 7.15
C HIS A 190 -9.88 -5.46 5.88
N HIS A 191 -8.91 -4.54 5.92
CA HIS A 191 -8.40 -3.86 4.71
C HIS A 191 -7.76 -4.86 3.76
N ARG A 192 -6.93 -5.76 4.28
CA ARG A 192 -6.30 -6.83 3.47
C ARG A 192 -7.35 -7.73 2.82
N THR A 193 -8.34 -8.18 3.57
CA THR A 193 -9.44 -9.00 3.03
C THR A 193 -10.22 -8.24 1.97
N LEU A 194 -10.53 -6.96 2.20
CA LEU A 194 -11.25 -6.13 1.24
C LEU A 194 -10.48 -5.99 -0.08
N VAL A 195 -9.19 -5.66 -0.01
CA VAL A 195 -8.36 -5.51 -1.22
C VAL A 195 -8.28 -6.83 -1.99
N ARG A 196 -8.04 -7.96 -1.30
CA ARG A 196 -7.99 -9.27 -1.96
C ARG A 196 -9.35 -9.67 -2.56
N PHE A 197 -10.43 -9.39 -1.85
CA PHE A 197 -11.79 -9.67 -2.31
C PHE A 197 -12.10 -8.84 -3.58
N ASN A 198 -11.85 -7.53 -3.55
CA ASN A 198 -12.08 -6.64 -4.69
C ASN A 198 -11.21 -7.01 -5.90
N SER A 199 -9.93 -7.34 -5.71
CA SER A 199 -9.05 -7.78 -6.78
C SER A 199 -9.51 -9.10 -7.39
N ALA A 200 -9.88 -10.09 -6.57
CA ALA A 200 -10.42 -11.36 -7.06
C ALA A 200 -11.70 -11.16 -7.90
N PHE A 201 -12.58 -10.23 -7.50
CA PHE A 201 -13.74 -9.86 -8.32
C PHE A 201 -13.36 -9.21 -9.65
N ARG A 202 -12.42 -8.26 -9.62
CA ARG A 202 -11.93 -7.54 -10.80
C ARG A 202 -11.31 -8.50 -11.82
N ASP A 203 -10.57 -9.49 -11.35
CA ASP A 203 -9.85 -10.46 -12.17
C ASP A 203 -10.75 -11.64 -12.60
N GLY A 204 -12.00 -11.68 -12.14
CA GLY A 204 -12.94 -12.76 -12.44
C GLY A 204 -12.65 -14.07 -11.70
N ASP A 205 -11.75 -14.06 -10.71
CA ASP A 205 -11.46 -15.20 -9.85
C ASP A 205 -12.49 -15.31 -8.71
N LEU A 206 -13.68 -15.78 -9.08
CA LEU A 206 -14.75 -16.03 -8.12
C LEU A 206 -14.37 -17.08 -7.06
N GLY A 207 -13.43 -17.97 -7.37
CA GLY A 207 -12.92 -18.96 -6.42
C GLY A 207 -12.16 -18.28 -5.27
N ALA A 208 -11.21 -17.43 -5.62
CA ALA A 208 -10.46 -16.63 -4.65
C ALA A 208 -11.36 -15.67 -3.87
N ALA A 209 -12.31 -15.02 -4.54
CA ALA A 209 -13.24 -14.12 -3.87
C ALA A 209 -14.10 -14.85 -2.82
N LEU A 210 -14.65 -16.02 -3.17
CA LEU A 210 -15.48 -16.81 -2.25
C LEU A 210 -14.68 -17.53 -1.17
N ALA A 211 -13.35 -17.64 -1.30
CA ALA A 211 -12.50 -18.09 -0.20
C ALA A 211 -12.38 -17.05 0.93
N LEU A 212 -12.73 -15.78 0.63
CA LEU A 212 -12.62 -14.64 1.55
C LEU A 212 -13.96 -14.24 2.20
N VAL A 213 -15.00 -15.06 2.04
CA VAL A 213 -16.32 -14.81 2.64
C VAL A 213 -16.68 -15.87 3.68
N THR A 214 -17.60 -15.58 4.59
CA THR A 214 -18.12 -16.58 5.54
C THR A 214 -19.02 -17.62 4.85
N ASP A 215 -19.32 -18.75 5.51
CA ASP A 215 -20.21 -19.78 4.94
C ASP A 215 -21.65 -19.27 4.72
N ASP A 216 -22.12 -18.43 5.65
CA ASP A 216 -23.40 -17.73 5.64
C ASP A 216 -23.32 -16.36 4.93
N PHE A 217 -22.39 -16.17 4.00
CA PHE A 217 -22.22 -14.89 3.30
C PHE A 217 -23.51 -14.41 2.64
N VAL A 218 -23.81 -13.13 2.86
CA VAL A 218 -25.03 -12.48 2.39
C VAL A 218 -24.72 -11.43 1.35
N VAL A 219 -25.48 -11.43 0.26
CA VAL A 219 -25.50 -10.35 -0.72
C VAL A 219 -26.93 -9.82 -0.86
N GLU A 220 -27.08 -8.50 -0.82
CA GLU A 220 -28.30 -7.82 -1.30
C GLU A 220 -27.96 -7.08 -2.59
N THR A 221 -28.66 -7.45 -3.67
CA THR A 221 -28.41 -6.94 -5.02
C THR A 221 -29.05 -5.58 -5.24
N THR A 222 -28.59 -4.89 -6.29
CA THR A 222 -29.06 -3.54 -6.67
C THR A 222 -30.48 -3.51 -7.24
N SER A 223 -31.03 -4.66 -7.63
CA SER A 223 -32.34 -4.80 -8.28
C SER A 223 -32.93 -6.20 -8.02
N PRO A 224 -34.26 -6.38 -8.15
CA PRO A 224 -35.27 -5.36 -8.46
C PRO A 224 -35.61 -4.47 -7.26
N ALA A 225 -36.03 -3.23 -7.54
CA ALA A 225 -36.64 -2.37 -6.53
C ALA A 225 -37.96 -2.99 -6.02
N PRO A 226 -38.37 -2.74 -4.75
CA PRO A 226 -37.80 -1.77 -3.82
C PRO A 226 -36.61 -2.29 -2.99
N ASP A 227 -36.48 -3.60 -2.80
CA ASP A 227 -35.61 -4.16 -1.75
C ASP A 227 -34.33 -4.83 -2.28
N GLY A 228 -34.23 -5.01 -3.60
CA GLY A 228 -33.22 -5.89 -4.19
C GLY A 228 -33.54 -7.37 -3.97
N GLN A 229 -32.66 -8.24 -4.42
CA GLN A 229 -32.70 -9.67 -4.12
C GLN A 229 -31.68 -9.98 -3.02
N ARG A 230 -32.16 -10.63 -1.97
CA ARG A 230 -31.30 -11.20 -0.93
C ARG A 230 -30.85 -12.60 -1.32
N ILE A 231 -29.54 -12.85 -1.26
CA ILE A 231 -28.89 -14.11 -1.61
C ILE A 231 -28.00 -14.52 -0.44
N GLU A 232 -28.15 -15.75 0.05
CA GLU A 232 -27.45 -16.22 1.25
C GLU A 232 -26.75 -17.56 0.99
N GLY A 233 -25.52 -17.66 1.47
CA GLY A 233 -24.67 -18.84 1.35
C GLY A 233 -23.78 -18.82 0.12
N ARG A 234 -22.56 -19.35 0.27
CA ARG A 234 -21.50 -19.33 -0.76
C ARG A 234 -21.95 -19.87 -2.12
N ASP A 235 -22.71 -20.96 -2.14
CA ASP A 235 -23.14 -21.59 -3.39
C ASP A 235 -24.17 -20.74 -4.15
N ALA A 236 -25.14 -20.16 -3.44
CA ALA A 236 -26.14 -19.29 -4.05
C ALA A 236 -25.50 -18.01 -4.59
N VAL A 237 -24.57 -17.41 -3.84
CA VAL A 237 -23.80 -16.25 -4.28
C VAL A 237 -22.92 -16.61 -5.48
N ARG A 238 -22.27 -17.78 -5.48
CA ARG A 238 -21.47 -18.25 -6.62
C ARG A 238 -22.28 -18.29 -7.90
N THR A 239 -23.49 -18.87 -7.85
CA THR A 239 -24.38 -18.93 -9.00
C THR A 239 -24.72 -17.52 -9.49
N ALA A 240 -25.12 -16.61 -8.59
CA ALA A 240 -25.50 -15.25 -8.97
C ALA A 240 -24.35 -14.45 -9.59
N PHE A 241 -23.15 -14.50 -8.99
CA PHE A 241 -21.99 -13.76 -9.48
C PHE A 241 -21.41 -14.34 -10.76
N THR A 242 -21.55 -15.64 -10.99
CA THR A 242 -21.19 -16.27 -12.28
C THR A 242 -22.01 -15.66 -13.42
N GLU A 243 -23.31 -15.39 -13.22
CA GLU A 243 -24.12 -14.74 -14.26
C GLU A 243 -23.69 -13.29 -14.49
N VAL A 244 -23.38 -12.54 -13.43
CA VAL A 244 -22.87 -11.16 -13.56
C VAL A 244 -21.57 -11.12 -14.36
N MET A 245 -20.63 -12.05 -14.08
CA MET A 245 -19.34 -12.15 -14.77
C MET A 245 -19.46 -12.53 -16.25
N ARG A 246 -20.60 -13.04 -16.71
CA ARG A 246 -20.87 -13.29 -18.14
C ARG A 246 -21.30 -12.04 -18.91
N THR A 247 -21.48 -10.90 -18.24
CA THR A 247 -21.88 -9.66 -18.90
C THR A 247 -20.81 -9.24 -19.91
N PRO A 248 -21.16 -9.05 -21.21
CA PRO A 248 -20.20 -8.69 -22.24
C PRO A 248 -19.45 -7.39 -21.91
N GLY A 249 -18.12 -7.42 -21.99
CA GLY A 249 -17.29 -6.24 -21.74
C GLY A 249 -17.44 -5.64 -20.34
N MET A 250 -17.76 -6.48 -19.36
CA MET A 250 -17.87 -6.08 -17.96
C MET A 250 -16.55 -5.45 -17.47
N ILE A 251 -16.63 -4.22 -16.98
CA ILE A 251 -15.51 -3.55 -16.29
C ILE A 251 -16.03 -3.02 -14.96
N PHE A 252 -15.39 -3.46 -13.88
CA PHE A 252 -15.60 -2.92 -12.55
C PHE A 252 -14.41 -2.05 -12.16
N THR A 253 -14.68 -0.77 -11.89
CA THR A 253 -13.66 0.20 -11.46
C THR A 253 -13.99 0.67 -10.06
N GLU A 254 -13.15 0.32 -9.10
CA GLU A 254 -13.18 0.91 -7.77
C GLU A 254 -12.85 2.41 -7.87
N GLU A 255 -13.70 3.26 -7.29
CA GLU A 255 -13.49 4.71 -7.23
C GLU A 255 -12.87 5.13 -5.89
N GLU A 256 -13.27 4.48 -4.80
CA GLU A 256 -12.82 4.75 -3.43
C GLU A 256 -13.26 3.60 -2.52
N SER A 257 -12.42 3.25 -1.54
CA SER A 257 -12.84 2.41 -0.43
C SER A 257 -12.28 2.91 0.91
N PHE A 258 -13.02 2.63 1.98
CA PHE A 258 -12.52 2.77 3.34
C PHE A 258 -13.07 1.66 4.23
N VAL A 259 -12.32 1.33 5.28
CA VAL A 259 -12.70 0.38 6.31
C VAL A 259 -12.77 1.11 7.65
N SER A 260 -13.76 0.78 8.46
CA SER A 260 -13.88 1.27 9.83
C SER A 260 -14.45 0.17 10.72
N GLY A 261 -13.63 -0.33 11.64
CA GLY A 261 -13.99 -1.46 12.48
C GLY A 261 -14.34 -2.69 11.64
N ASP A 262 -15.55 -3.23 11.84
CA ASP A 262 -16.08 -4.41 11.14
C ASP A 262 -16.86 -4.06 9.85
N ARG A 263 -16.71 -2.85 9.32
CA ARG A 263 -17.41 -2.41 8.10
C ARG A 263 -16.49 -1.78 7.08
N ALA A 264 -16.89 -1.86 5.81
CA ALA A 264 -16.31 -1.09 4.72
C ALA A 264 -17.36 -0.48 3.81
N VAL A 265 -16.97 0.56 3.10
CA VAL A 265 -17.74 1.13 1.99
C VAL A 265 -16.83 1.15 0.77
N VAL A 266 -17.35 0.68 -0.36
CA VAL A 266 -16.64 0.69 -1.65
C VAL A 266 -17.51 1.40 -2.66
N ARG A 267 -17.06 2.56 -3.16
CA ARG A 267 -17.68 3.22 -4.32
C ARG A 267 -17.07 2.68 -5.59
N TRP A 268 -17.90 2.47 -6.60
CA TRP A 268 -17.48 1.85 -7.84
C TRP A 268 -18.27 2.33 -9.05
N ARG A 269 -17.69 2.11 -10.22
CA ARG A 269 -18.32 2.26 -11.52
C ARG A 269 -18.32 0.92 -12.24
N TYR A 270 -19.50 0.46 -12.62
CA TYR A 270 -19.73 -0.75 -13.41
C TYR A 270 -20.07 -0.36 -14.83
N ALA A 271 -19.30 -0.85 -15.82
CA ALA A 271 -19.55 -0.63 -17.24
C ALA A 271 -19.77 -1.97 -17.95
N TRP A 272 -20.59 -1.95 -18.99
CA TRP A 272 -20.86 -3.11 -19.84
C TRP A 272 -20.85 -2.70 -21.32
N ALA A 273 -20.53 -3.67 -22.17
CA ALA A 273 -20.60 -3.57 -23.62
C ALA A 273 -21.80 -4.37 -24.16
N GLY A 274 -21.84 -4.57 -25.48
CA GLY A 274 -22.89 -5.34 -26.14
C GLY A 274 -23.79 -4.46 -27.00
N SER A 275 -25.04 -4.88 -27.18
CA SER A 275 -26.00 -4.20 -28.05
C SER A 275 -26.50 -2.86 -27.50
N ASP A 276 -26.42 -2.66 -26.18
CA ASP A 276 -26.79 -1.42 -25.50
C ASP A 276 -25.74 -1.09 -24.42
N PRO A 277 -24.57 -0.57 -24.81
CA PRO A 277 -23.46 -0.34 -23.90
C PRO A 277 -23.78 0.80 -22.91
N GLY A 278 -23.30 0.67 -21.69
CA GLY A 278 -23.60 1.65 -20.65
C GLY A 278 -22.70 1.54 -19.44
N HIS A 279 -23.00 2.37 -18.44
CA HIS A 279 -22.38 2.27 -17.14
C HIS A 279 -23.32 2.79 -16.05
N VAL A 280 -23.08 2.36 -14.83
CA VAL A 280 -23.74 2.84 -13.63
C VAL A 280 -22.72 3.00 -12.50
N ARG A 281 -22.95 3.99 -11.64
CA ARG A 281 -22.18 4.17 -10.40
C ARG A 281 -22.94 3.55 -9.25
N GLY A 282 -22.22 2.91 -8.35
CA GLY A 282 -22.78 2.25 -7.19
C GLY A 282 -21.89 2.32 -5.96
N VAL A 283 -22.39 1.72 -4.90
CA VAL A 283 -21.70 1.60 -3.63
C VAL A 283 -22.05 0.26 -2.99
N ASP A 284 -21.04 -0.39 -2.44
CA ASP A 284 -21.20 -1.56 -1.58
C ASP A 284 -20.99 -1.15 -0.12
N VAL A 285 -21.88 -1.59 0.76
CA VAL A 285 -21.71 -1.56 2.20
C VAL A 285 -21.37 -2.99 2.63
N ILE A 286 -20.18 -3.17 3.19
CA ILE A 286 -19.61 -4.48 3.50
C ILE A 286 -19.49 -4.63 5.01
N ARG A 287 -19.73 -5.84 5.52
CA ARG A 287 -19.47 -6.24 6.91
C ARG A 287 -18.46 -7.38 6.96
N PHE A 288 -17.58 -7.36 7.96
CA PHE A 288 -16.62 -8.41 8.24
C PHE A 288 -16.99 -9.17 9.51
N ARG A 289 -16.59 -10.44 9.57
CA ARG A 289 -16.58 -11.28 10.77
C ARG A 289 -15.44 -12.28 10.65
N ASP A 290 -14.61 -12.35 11.69
CA ASP A 290 -13.43 -13.23 11.74
C ASP A 290 -12.52 -13.04 10.51
N ASP A 291 -12.23 -11.77 10.17
CA ASP A 291 -11.45 -11.34 9.01
C ASP A 291 -11.99 -11.75 7.63
N LEU A 292 -13.20 -12.30 7.56
CA LEU A 292 -13.89 -12.65 6.32
C LEU A 292 -15.06 -11.70 6.06
N VAL A 293 -15.40 -11.52 4.78
CA VAL A 293 -16.60 -10.77 4.39
C VAL A 293 -17.85 -11.60 4.69
N CYS A 294 -18.76 -11.09 5.51
CA CYS A 294 -20.01 -11.79 5.86
C CYS A 294 -21.25 -11.16 5.25
N GLU A 295 -21.19 -9.91 4.80
CA GLU A 295 -22.32 -9.21 4.18
C GLU A 295 -21.82 -8.20 3.14
N LYS A 296 -22.53 -8.10 2.02
CA LYS A 296 -22.34 -7.10 0.97
C LYS A 296 -23.68 -6.57 0.46
N LEU A 297 -24.03 -5.36 0.84
CA LEU A 297 -25.27 -4.68 0.41
C LEU A 297 -24.94 -3.70 -0.71
N SER A 298 -25.50 -3.91 -1.90
CA SER A 298 -25.08 -3.19 -3.12
C SER A 298 -26.17 -2.22 -3.58
N TYR A 299 -25.82 -0.95 -3.82
CA TYR A 299 -26.74 0.11 -4.25
C TYR A 299 -26.21 0.82 -5.50
N VAL A 300 -27.10 1.36 -6.33
CA VAL A 300 -26.74 2.10 -7.57
C VAL A 300 -27.49 3.41 -7.68
N LYS A 301 -26.98 4.30 -8.54
CA LYS A 301 -27.77 5.43 -9.06
C LYS A 301 -28.96 4.88 -9.86
N GLY A 302 -30.17 5.32 -9.51
CA GLY A 302 -31.42 5.01 -10.21
C GLY A 302 -31.76 6.03 -11.28
#